data_AF-A0A812F189-F1
#
_entry.id   AF-A0A812F189-F1
#
_cell.length_a   1.000
_cell.length_b   1.000
_cell.length_c   1.000
_cell.angle_alpha   90.00
_cell.angle_beta   90.00
_cell.angle_gamma   90.00
#
_symmetry.space_group_name_H-M   'P 1'
#
loop_
_entity.id
_entity.type
_entity.pdbx_description
1 polymer ?
#
loop_
_entity_poly.entity_id
_entity_poly.type
_entity_poly.pdbx_seq_one_letter_code
_entity_poly.pdbx_strand_id
1 'polypeptide(L)'
;MDGSSQSSHRKRNKLDGLRIRNDIRRLYVEGKQPQEICKILDITYENFRYYCSQIYKEDRKELQRARTDLLAHEIIIARNRLLGSIRRCEEITADPNVQPRDKIAAMQLAKETSMDIIRIILEGPQLTELTTQSEDDTPDNFPSDEFIKFAEATAHQQFQRTGEP
;
A
#
# COMPACT_ATOMS: atom_id res chain seq x y z
N MET A 1 -18.17 -40.67 36.88
CA MET A 1 -18.46 -40.16 35.52
C MET A 1 -17.47 -39.05 35.27
N ASP A 2 -16.33 -39.39 34.70
CA ASP A 2 -15.25 -38.44 34.45
C ASP A 2 -15.33 -37.96 33.00
N GLY A 3 -15.92 -36.78 32.83
CA GLY A 3 -16.02 -36.09 31.54
C GLY A 3 -14.73 -35.32 31.27
N SER A 4 -13.91 -35.88 30.39
CA SER A 4 -12.66 -35.31 29.91
C SER A 4 -12.90 -34.04 29.08
N SER A 5 -12.55 -32.86 29.61
CA SER A 5 -12.49 -31.61 28.83
C SER A 5 -11.18 -31.55 28.05
N GLN A 6 -11.16 -32.15 26.85
CA GLN A 6 -10.10 -31.92 25.87
C GLN A 6 -10.32 -30.55 25.21
N SER A 7 -9.52 -29.55 25.60
CA SER A 7 -9.43 -28.26 24.91
C SER A 7 -8.77 -28.47 23.55
N SER A 8 -9.60 -28.62 22.53
CA SER A 8 -9.15 -28.71 21.14
C SER A 8 -8.73 -27.32 20.67
N HIS A 9 -7.43 -27.04 20.70
CA HIS A 9 -6.84 -25.92 19.97
C HIS A 9 -7.09 -26.10 18.47
N ARG A 10 -8.22 -25.58 17.98
CA ARG A 10 -8.53 -25.46 16.56
C ARG A 10 -7.44 -24.59 15.92
N LYS A 11 -6.54 -25.22 15.17
CA LYS A 11 -5.64 -24.53 14.25
C LYS A 11 -6.52 -23.74 13.28
N ARG A 12 -6.62 -22.41 13.45
CA ARG A 12 -7.34 -21.54 12.52
C ARG A 12 -6.77 -21.73 11.13
N ASN A 13 -7.61 -22.06 10.17
CA ASN A 13 -7.17 -22.37 8.82
C ASN A 13 -6.81 -21.04 8.12
N LYS A 14 -5.86 -21.04 7.18
CA LYS A 14 -5.49 -19.81 6.43
C LYS A 14 -6.71 -19.15 5.77
N LEU A 15 -7.68 -19.97 5.37
CA LEU A 15 -8.96 -19.55 4.79
C LEU A 15 -9.84 -18.78 5.79
N ASP A 16 -9.85 -19.17 7.07
CA ASP A 16 -10.62 -18.47 8.11
C ASP A 16 -10.07 -17.07 8.35
N GLY A 17 -8.73 -16.93 8.34
CA GLY A 17 -8.08 -15.64 8.47
C GLY A 17 -8.39 -14.70 7.30
N LEU A 18 -8.50 -15.21 6.07
CA LEU A 18 -8.93 -14.43 4.90
C LEU A 18 -10.39 -14.00 5.03
N ARG A 19 -11.28 -14.92 5.44
CA ARG A 19 -12.70 -14.63 5.65
C ARG A 19 -12.89 -13.52 6.68
N ILE A 20 -12.22 -13.64 7.83
CA ILE A 20 -12.29 -12.63 8.91
C ILE A 20 -11.83 -11.25 8.42
N ARG A 21 -10.74 -11.17 7.64
CA ARG A 21 -10.27 -9.88 7.09
C ARG A 21 -11.30 -9.26 6.13
N ASN A 22 -11.91 -10.07 5.26
CA ASN A 22 -12.94 -9.58 4.34
C ASN A 22 -14.20 -9.13 5.09
N ASP A 23 -14.63 -9.86 6.11
CA ASP A 23 -15.76 -9.47 6.93
C ASP A 23 -15.48 -8.19 7.73
N ILE A 24 -14.25 -8.00 8.24
CA ILE A 24 -13.82 -6.75 8.87
C ILE A 24 -13.93 -5.58 7.87
N ARG A 25 -13.38 -5.72 6.64
CA ARG A 25 -13.48 -4.68 5.60
C ARG A 25 -14.94 -4.34 5.29
N ARG A 26 -15.81 -5.35 5.11
CA ARG A 26 -17.24 -5.14 4.85
C ARG A 26 -17.92 -4.36 5.98
N LEU A 27 -17.73 -4.78 7.23
CA LEU A 27 -18.37 -4.14 8.38
C LEU A 27 -17.87 -2.70 8.60
N TYR A 28 -16.61 -2.41 8.26
CA TYR A 28 -16.09 -1.03 8.25
C TYR A 28 -16.81 -0.16 7.21
N VAL A 29 -17.04 -0.67 5.99
CA VAL A 29 -17.78 0.05 4.94
C VAL A 29 -19.24 0.29 5.34
N GLU A 30 -19.83 -0.63 6.10
CA GLU A 30 -21.17 -0.48 6.70
C GLU A 30 -21.21 0.50 7.89
N GLY A 31 -20.07 1.09 8.28
CA GLY A 31 -19.98 2.07 9.36
C GLY A 31 -19.99 1.48 10.78
N LYS A 32 -19.74 0.18 10.94
CA LYS A 32 -19.68 -0.48 12.25
C LYS A 32 -18.45 -0.04 13.04
N GLN A 33 -18.62 0.14 14.35
CA GLN A 33 -17.53 0.49 15.24
C GLN A 33 -16.69 -0.75 15.61
N PRO A 34 -15.39 -0.61 15.92
CA PRO A 34 -14.50 -1.73 16.25
C PRO A 34 -15.04 -2.70 17.29
N GLN A 35 -15.70 -2.18 18.34
CA GLN A 35 -16.28 -2.99 19.41
C GLN A 35 -17.48 -3.82 18.92
N GLU A 36 -18.26 -3.29 17.98
CA GLU A 36 -19.37 -4.02 17.35
C GLU A 36 -18.85 -5.11 16.42
N ILE A 37 -17.80 -4.81 15.65
CA ILE A 37 -17.15 -5.78 14.76
C ILE A 37 -16.59 -6.97 15.56
N CYS A 38 -15.93 -6.71 16.69
CA CYS A 38 -15.44 -7.77 17.58
C CYS A 38 -16.57 -8.67 18.08
N LYS A 39 -17.72 -8.09 18.44
CA LYS A 39 -18.91 -8.83 18.87
C LYS A 39 -19.54 -9.64 17.73
N ILE A 40 -19.65 -9.08 16.55
CA ILE A 40 -20.25 -9.73 15.37
C ILE A 40 -19.41 -10.92 14.90
N LEU A 41 -18.09 -10.76 14.91
CA LEU A 41 -17.15 -11.77 14.41
C LEU A 41 -16.66 -12.75 15.48
N ASP A 42 -17.08 -12.57 16.73
CA ASP A 42 -16.66 -13.36 17.89
C ASP A 42 -15.12 -13.44 18.00
N ILE A 43 -14.47 -12.28 17.93
CA ILE A 43 -13.02 -12.15 18.05
C ILE A 43 -12.64 -11.18 19.17
N THR A 44 -11.50 -11.46 19.83
CA THR A 44 -10.92 -10.53 20.80
C THR A 44 -10.42 -9.27 20.09
N TYR A 45 -10.36 -8.16 20.84
CA TYR A 45 -9.88 -6.89 20.30
C TYR A 45 -8.42 -6.94 19.83
N GLU A 46 -7.58 -7.75 20.49
CA GLU A 46 -6.20 -8.02 20.05
C GLU A 46 -6.16 -8.71 18.69
N ASN A 47 -6.99 -9.74 18.48
CA ASN A 47 -7.10 -10.42 17.19
C ASN A 47 -7.63 -9.47 16.11
N PHE A 48 -8.62 -8.64 16.44
CA PHE A 48 -9.12 -7.60 15.55
C PHE A 48 -7.99 -6.65 15.11
N ARG A 49 -7.19 -6.12 16.05
CA ARG A 49 -6.03 -5.27 15.74
C ARG A 49 -5.01 -5.98 14.85
N TYR A 50 -4.73 -7.25 15.14
CA TYR A 50 -3.85 -8.07 14.30
C TYR A 50 -4.38 -8.16 12.86
N TYR A 51 -5.66 -8.49 12.67
CA TYR A 51 -6.26 -8.58 11.33
C TYR A 51 -6.29 -7.22 10.62
N CYS A 52 -6.54 -6.12 11.33
CA CYS A 52 -6.44 -4.76 10.77
C CYS A 52 -5.01 -4.45 10.30
N SER A 53 -3.99 -4.77 11.09
CA SER A 53 -2.58 -4.61 10.67
C SER A 53 -2.27 -5.38 9.38
N GLN A 54 -2.79 -6.61 9.24
CA GLN A 54 -2.64 -7.38 8.02
C GLN A 54 -3.40 -6.76 6.83
N ILE A 55 -4.63 -6.27 7.05
CA ILE A 55 -5.40 -5.53 6.03
C ILE A 55 -4.62 -4.32 5.54
N TYR A 56 -4.10 -3.48 6.45
CA TYR A 56 -3.30 -2.31 6.08
C TYR A 56 -2.06 -2.67 5.27
N LYS A 57 -1.36 -3.75 5.63
CA LYS A 57 -0.20 -4.25 4.86
C LYS A 57 -0.58 -4.73 3.46
N GLU A 58 -1.72 -5.40 3.33
CA GLU A 58 -2.26 -5.83 2.03
C GLU A 58 -2.65 -4.62 1.18
N ASP A 59 -3.42 -3.69 1.74
CA ASP A 59 -3.91 -2.49 1.05
C ASP A 59 -2.74 -1.59 0.60
N ARG A 60 -1.72 -1.42 1.44
CA ARG A 60 -0.50 -0.66 1.09
C ARG A 60 0.21 -1.29 -0.11
N LYS A 61 0.33 -2.62 -0.13
CA LYS A 61 0.95 -3.34 -1.26
C LYS A 61 0.12 -3.23 -2.54
N GLU A 62 -1.20 -3.33 -2.42
CA GLU A 62 -2.10 -3.20 -3.57
C GLU A 62 -2.08 -1.77 -4.14
N LEU A 63 -2.14 -0.76 -3.26
CA LEU A 63 -2.02 0.64 -3.65
C LEU A 63 -0.68 0.93 -4.32
N GLN A 64 0.41 0.35 -3.80
CA GLN A 64 1.73 0.46 -4.41
C GLN A 64 1.76 -0.14 -5.82
N ARG A 65 1.20 -1.34 -6.01
CA ARG A 65 1.08 -1.95 -7.35
C ARG A 65 0.28 -1.08 -8.30
N ALA A 66 -0.90 -0.60 -7.87
CA ALA A 66 -1.75 0.26 -8.68
C ALA A 66 -1.03 1.57 -9.08
N ARG A 67 -0.23 2.15 -8.18
CA ARG A 67 0.61 3.32 -8.49
C ARG A 67 1.70 3.00 -9.51
N THR A 68 2.38 1.88 -9.37
CA THR A 68 3.41 1.43 -10.32
C THR A 68 2.80 1.18 -11.70
N ASP A 69 1.64 0.51 -11.77
CA ASP A 69 0.93 0.24 -13.01
C ASP A 69 0.48 1.53 -13.70
N LEU A 70 -0.07 2.49 -12.94
CA LEU A 70 -0.44 3.80 -13.45
C LEU A 70 0.78 4.57 -14.00
N LEU A 71 1.89 4.57 -13.25
CA LEU A 71 3.12 5.24 -13.68
C LEU A 71 3.69 4.60 -14.96
N ALA A 72 3.69 3.27 -15.04
CA ALA A 72 4.11 2.55 -16.25
C ALA A 72 3.24 2.92 -17.45
N HIS A 73 1.92 3.01 -17.26
CA HIS A 73 0.98 3.46 -18.29
C HIS A 73 1.27 4.89 -18.77
N GLU A 74 1.49 5.84 -17.84
CA GLU A 74 1.84 7.22 -18.18
C GLU A 74 3.17 7.32 -18.94
N ILE A 75 4.18 6.53 -18.55
CA ILE A 75 5.47 6.45 -19.27
C ILE A 75 5.26 5.97 -20.71
N ILE A 76 4.42 4.95 -20.92
CA ILE A 76 4.10 4.44 -22.26
C ILE A 76 3.41 5.51 -23.12
N ILE A 77 2.43 6.23 -22.54
CA ILE A 77 1.75 7.34 -23.23
C ILE A 77 2.74 8.44 -23.61
N ALA A 78 3.58 8.86 -22.67
CA ALA A 78 4.59 9.89 -22.90
C ALA A 78 5.54 9.48 -24.03
N ARG A 79 6.08 8.27 -23.98
CA ARG A 79 6.93 7.70 -25.04
C ARG A 79 6.24 7.75 -26.40
N ASN A 80 4.98 7.30 -26.49
CA ASN A 80 4.24 7.28 -27.75
C ASN A 80 4.01 8.69 -28.31
N ARG A 81 3.73 9.66 -27.44
CA ARG A 81 3.59 11.07 -27.84
C ARG A 81 4.91 11.64 -28.37
N LEU A 82 6.02 11.38 -27.68
CA LEU A 82 7.35 11.83 -28.10
C LEU A 82 7.77 11.20 -29.44
N LEU A 83 7.53 9.90 -29.63
CA LEU A 83 7.74 9.24 -30.93
C LEU A 83 6.86 9.84 -32.03
N GLY A 84 5.62 10.21 -31.71
CA GLY A 84 4.75 10.94 -32.63
C GLY A 84 5.32 12.30 -33.02
N SER A 85 5.90 13.05 -32.07
CA SER A 85 6.58 14.32 -32.34
C SER A 85 7.81 14.13 -33.24
N ILE A 86 8.62 13.08 -33.02
CA ILE A 86 9.76 12.76 -33.89
C ILE A 86 9.29 12.50 -35.32
N ARG A 87 8.25 11.68 -35.52
CA ARG A 87 7.71 11.39 -36.85
C ARG A 87 7.25 12.66 -37.58
N ARG A 88 6.55 13.57 -36.88
CA ARG A 88 6.16 14.86 -37.48
C ARG A 88 7.37 15.71 -37.86
N CYS A 89 8.43 15.69 -37.06
CA CYS A 89 9.66 16.38 -37.41
C CYS A 89 10.29 15.76 -38.67
N GLU A 90 10.36 14.44 -38.76
CA GLU A 90 10.85 13.73 -39.95
C GLU A 90 10.04 14.08 -41.21
N GLU A 91 8.71 14.14 -41.11
CA GLU A 91 7.80 14.58 -42.18
C GLU A 91 8.12 16.01 -42.65
N ILE A 92 8.29 16.96 -41.71
CA ILE A 92 8.68 18.35 -42.01
C ILE A 92 10.05 18.39 -42.71
N THR A 93 10.97 17.52 -42.29
CA THR A 93 12.33 17.51 -42.84
C THR A 93 12.34 16.97 -44.28
N ALA A 94 11.46 16.00 -44.56
CA ALA A 94 11.32 15.37 -45.87
C ALA A 94 10.55 16.23 -46.90
N ASP A 95 9.71 17.18 -46.47
CA ASP A 95 8.92 18.02 -47.37
C ASP A 95 9.81 18.99 -48.18
N PRO A 96 9.86 18.92 -49.52
CA PRO A 96 10.66 19.83 -50.34
C PRO A 96 10.22 21.29 -50.28
N ASN A 97 8.99 21.59 -49.86
CA ASN A 97 8.42 22.95 -49.84
C ASN A 97 8.74 23.73 -48.56
N VAL A 98 9.23 23.05 -47.52
CA VAL A 98 9.59 23.67 -46.24
C VAL A 98 10.92 24.39 -46.34
N GLN A 99 11.03 25.58 -45.73
CA GLN A 99 12.28 26.34 -45.74
C GLN A 99 13.43 25.59 -45.04
N PRO A 100 14.68 25.71 -45.52
CA PRO A 100 15.83 25.04 -44.91
C PRO A 100 16.00 25.34 -43.41
N ARG A 101 15.66 26.55 -42.96
CA ARG A 101 15.71 26.94 -41.54
C ARG A 101 14.79 26.08 -40.68
N ASP A 102 13.55 25.88 -41.13
CA ASP A 102 12.55 25.13 -40.38
C ASP A 102 12.88 23.64 -40.36
N LYS A 103 13.50 23.13 -41.43
CA LYS A 103 14.04 21.76 -41.46
C LYS A 103 15.13 21.54 -40.42
N ILE A 104 16.09 22.48 -40.31
CA ILE A 104 17.14 22.41 -39.29
C ILE A 104 16.53 22.45 -37.88
N ALA A 105 15.56 23.33 -37.64
CA ALA A 105 14.85 23.40 -36.37
C ALA A 105 14.12 22.09 -36.04
N ALA A 106 13.43 21.48 -37.01
CA ALA A 106 12.76 20.19 -36.85
C ALA A 106 13.75 19.07 -36.53
N MET A 107 14.90 19.02 -37.20
CA MET A 107 15.95 18.03 -36.90
C MET A 107 16.52 18.20 -35.48
N GLN A 108 16.74 19.44 -35.04
CA GLN A 108 17.20 19.73 -33.68
C GLN A 108 16.18 19.26 -32.64
N LEU A 109 14.90 19.60 -32.84
CA LEU A 109 13.83 19.19 -31.95
C LEU A 109 13.66 17.66 -31.90
N ALA A 110 13.78 16.97 -33.04
CA ALA A 110 13.76 15.50 -33.09
C ALA A 110 14.89 14.87 -32.27
N LYS A 111 16.09 15.46 -32.34
CA LYS A 111 17.25 15.02 -31.55
C LYS A 111 17.04 15.26 -30.05
N GLU A 112 16.57 16.44 -29.66
CA GLU A 112 16.26 16.77 -28.26
C GLU A 112 15.21 15.81 -27.69
N THR A 113 14.12 15.61 -28.44
CA THR A 113 13.05 14.66 -28.08
C THR A 113 13.59 13.24 -27.90
N SER A 114 14.53 12.82 -28.75
CA SER A 114 15.16 11.51 -28.65
C SER A 114 16.01 11.38 -27.38
N MET A 115 16.72 12.44 -26.98
CA MET A 115 17.45 12.46 -25.70
C MET A 115 16.50 12.38 -24.51
N ASP A 116 15.35 13.06 -24.56
CA ASP A 116 14.36 12.99 -23.49
C ASP A 116 13.74 11.59 -23.37
N ILE A 117 13.49 10.90 -24.49
CA ILE A 117 13.09 9.48 -24.46
C ILE A 117 14.17 8.63 -23.77
N ILE A 118 15.44 8.85 -24.08
CA ILE A 118 16.56 8.11 -23.45
C ILE A 118 16.60 8.40 -21.95
N ARG A 119 16.44 9.65 -21.52
CA ARG A 119 16.36 10.01 -20.09
C ARG A 119 15.21 9.30 -19.40
N ILE A 120 14.01 9.29 -19.99
CA ILE A 120 12.86 8.56 -19.43
C ILE A 120 13.17 7.06 -19.28
N ILE A 121 13.88 6.46 -20.24
CA ILE A 121 14.25 5.03 -20.18
C ILE A 121 15.29 4.77 -19.06
N LEU A 122 16.27 5.66 -18.89
CA LEU A 122 17.35 5.48 -17.90
C LEU A 122 16.92 5.86 -16.47
N GLU A 123 16.19 6.97 -16.33
CA GLU A 123 15.81 7.57 -15.04
C GLU A 123 14.42 7.11 -14.58
N GLY A 124 13.54 6.72 -15.51
CA GLY A 124 12.17 6.27 -15.21
C GLY A 124 12.09 5.13 -14.19
N PRO A 125 12.92 4.07 -14.29
CA PRO A 125 12.97 3.02 -13.27
C PRO A 125 13.34 3.53 -11.88
N GLN A 126 14.29 4.47 -11.78
CA GLN A 126 14.72 5.04 -10.50
C GLN A 126 13.60 5.83 -9.82
N LEU A 127 12.77 6.53 -10.59
CA LEU A 127 11.58 7.22 -10.07
C LEU A 127 10.54 6.25 -9.48
N THR A 128 10.42 5.05 -10.05
CA THR A 128 9.52 4.01 -9.52
C THR A 128 10.04 3.40 -8.21
N GLU A 129 11.37 3.33 -8.05
CA GLU A 129 12.02 2.73 -6.87
C GLU A 129 12.13 3.72 -5.69
N LEU A 130 12.39 5.01 -5.94
CA LEU A 130 12.57 6.03 -4.89
C LEU A 130 11.33 6.27 -4.02
N THR A 131 10.12 5.91 -4.50
CA THR A 131 8.89 6.05 -3.70
C THR A 131 8.69 4.86 -2.72
N THR A 132 9.55 3.83 -2.78
CA THR A 132 9.47 2.67 -1.87
C THR A 132 10.21 2.87 -0.55
N GLN A 133 11.04 3.91 -0.45
CA GLN A 133 11.71 4.31 0.79
C GLN A 133 10.94 5.45 1.46
N SER A 134 9.78 5.14 2.03
CA SER A 134 9.19 5.97 3.07
C SER A 134 8.78 5.06 4.23
N GLU A 135 9.67 5.01 5.22
CA GLU A 135 9.40 4.94 6.65
C GLU A 135 8.28 3.96 7.07
N ASP A 136 8.65 2.73 7.44
CA ASP A 136 7.99 1.96 8.52
C ASP A 136 8.75 0.67 8.89
N ASP A 137 10.09 0.70 8.85
CA ASP A 137 10.93 -0.29 9.56
C ASP A 137 11.25 0.19 10.98
N THR A 138 10.42 1.06 11.58
CA THR A 138 10.37 1.10 13.03
C THR A 138 9.64 -0.17 13.48
N PRO A 139 10.28 -1.09 14.22
CA PRO A 139 9.54 -2.12 14.92
C PRO A 139 8.52 -1.37 15.79
N ASP A 140 7.24 -1.63 15.52
CA ASP A 140 6.08 -1.10 16.21
C ASP A 140 6.27 -1.35 17.72
N ASN A 141 6.84 -0.35 18.39
CA ASN A 141 7.27 -0.42 19.77
C ASN A 141 6.01 -0.18 20.61
N PHE A 142 5.24 -1.25 20.81
CA PHE A 142 4.01 -1.23 21.58
C PHE A 142 3.92 -2.46 22.49
N PRO A 143 3.67 -2.32 23.80
CA PRO A 143 3.89 -1.16 24.67
C PRO A 143 5.33 -1.16 25.23
N SER A 144 5.86 -0.02 25.67
CA SER A 144 7.06 -0.03 26.52
C SER A 144 6.78 -0.78 27.82
N ASP A 145 7.81 -1.38 28.42
CA ASP A 145 7.71 -2.03 29.75
C ASP A 145 7.06 -1.11 30.80
N GLU A 146 7.13 0.21 30.63
CA GLU A 146 6.45 1.19 31.47
C GLU A 146 4.93 1.13 31.34
N PHE A 147 4.38 0.93 30.13
CA PHE A 147 2.95 0.81 29.92
C PHE A 147 2.42 -0.57 30.40
N ILE A 148 3.23 -1.63 30.29
CA ILE A 148 2.89 -2.94 30.87
C ILE A 148 2.86 -2.86 32.40
N LYS A 149 3.87 -2.25 33.02
CA LYS A 149 3.92 -2.02 34.48
C LYS A 149 2.79 -1.11 34.97
N PHE A 150 2.42 -0.09 34.20
CA PHE A 150 1.28 0.77 34.51
C PHE A 150 -0.05 -0.01 34.50
N ALA A 151 -0.26 -0.87 33.50
CA ALA A 151 -1.46 -1.69 33.41
C ALA A 151 -1.53 -2.73 34.55
N GLU A 152 -0.42 -3.36 34.91
CA GLU A 152 -0.33 -4.32 36.02
C GLU A 152 -0.59 -3.66 37.38
N ALA A 153 -0.01 -2.47 37.61
CA ALA A 153 -0.25 -1.71 38.84
C ALA A 153 -1.71 -1.28 39.00
N THR A 154 -2.37 -0.91 37.90
CA THR A 154 -3.77 -0.44 37.92
C THR A 154 -4.75 -1.61 38.09
N ALA A 155 -4.43 -2.79 37.55
CA ALA A 155 -5.24 -4.00 37.72
C ALA A 155 -5.24 -4.50 39.18
N HIS A 156 -4.14 -4.37 39.91
CA HIS A 156 -4.07 -4.79 41.32
C HIS A 156 -4.74 -3.81 42.30
N GLN A 157 -4.90 -2.53 41.96
CA GLN A 157 -5.62 -1.56 42.80
C GLN A 157 -7.14 -1.74 42.77
N GLN A 158 -7.72 -2.27 41.68
CA GLN A 158 -9.17 -2.44 41.56
C GLN A 158 -9.73 -3.66 42.31
N PHE A 159 -8.88 -4.56 42.81
CA PHE A 159 -9.29 -5.77 43.54
C PHE A 159 -9.14 -5.71 45.07
N GLN A 160 -8.69 -4.59 45.64
CA GLN A 160 -8.52 -4.44 47.10
C GLN A 160 -9.61 -3.60 47.80
N ARG A 161 -10.70 -3.21 47.11
CA ARG A 161 -11.82 -2.49 47.72
C ARG A 161 -13.11 -3.29 47.74
N THR A 162 -13.13 -4.41 48.46
CA THR A 162 -14.33 -4.93 49.14
C THR A 162 -13.88 -6.00 50.13
N GLY A 163 -13.72 -5.63 51.38
CA GLY A 163 -13.35 -6.58 52.42
C GLY A 163 -13.02 -5.92 53.75
N GLU A 164 -13.91 -5.08 54.27
CA GLU A 164 -13.98 -4.88 55.71
C GLU A 164 -15.44 -5.15 56.18
N PRO A 165 -15.62 -5.93 57.25
CA PRO A 165 -16.93 -6.27 57.82
C PRO A 165 -17.60 -5.09 58.55
#